data_AF-A0A443K229-F1
#
_entry.id   AF-A0A443K229-F1
#
_cell.length_a   1.000
_cell.length_b   1.000
_cell.length_c   1.000
_cell.angle_alpha   90.00
_cell.angle_beta   90.00
_cell.angle_gamma   90.00
#
_symmetry.space_group_name_H-M   'P 1'
#
loop_
_entity.id
_entity.type
_entity.pdbx_description
1 polymer ?
#
loop_
_entity_poly.entity_id
_entity_poly.type
_entity_poly.pdbx_seq_one_letter_code
_entity_poly.pdbx_strand_id
1 'polypeptide(L)'
;MMDPSRVIEAVCAFHEIAYVDLTGPGKTPQICWPRHELIRLLNTKTTCSIMAIGRLVGGRDSSTVRASLNQVQRRVTEDLAYAEHFWRLERFVASYEIRPSAVTALTRARRLIGKGANDAPADAEACGIALLTAATILGSPELSDAEARRAALLALGQTAA
;
A
#
# COMPACT_ATOMS: atom_id res chain seq x y z
N MET A 1 8.36 6.54 -8.64
CA MET A 1 6.92 6.22 -8.81
C MET A 1 6.53 5.19 -7.76
N MET A 2 5.34 5.33 -7.18
CA MET A 2 4.81 4.48 -6.10
C MET A 2 3.77 3.50 -6.65
N ASP A 3 3.59 2.37 -5.95
CA ASP A 3 2.48 1.45 -6.21
C ASP A 3 1.13 2.12 -5.87
N PRO A 4 0.09 1.99 -6.71
CA PRO A 4 -1.22 2.59 -6.43
C PRO A 4 -1.86 2.14 -5.11
N SER A 5 -1.68 0.87 -4.73
CA SER A 5 -2.22 0.32 -3.48
C SER A 5 -1.59 1.01 -2.28
N ARG A 6 -0.28 1.31 -2.35
CA ARG A 6 0.44 2.08 -1.31
C ARG A 6 -0.15 3.47 -1.12
N VAL A 7 -0.46 4.16 -2.22
CA VAL A 7 -1.06 5.50 -2.16
C VAL A 7 -2.46 5.45 -1.57
N ILE A 8 -3.27 4.47 -1.99
CA ILE A 8 -4.63 4.28 -1.47
C ILE A 8 -4.60 4.01 0.04
N GLU A 9 -3.78 3.06 0.50
CA GLU A 9 -3.65 2.73 1.92
C GLU A 9 -3.15 3.93 2.73
N ALA A 10 -2.16 4.67 2.22
CA ALA A 10 -1.65 5.86 2.90
C ALA A 10 -2.72 6.94 3.08
N VAL A 11 -3.53 7.21 2.04
CA VAL A 11 -4.62 8.18 2.12
C VAL A 11 -5.71 7.70 3.08
N CYS A 12 -6.09 6.42 3.03
CA CYS A 12 -7.04 5.85 3.98
C CYS A 12 -6.56 6.00 5.43
N ALA A 13 -5.27 5.70 5.69
CA ALA A 13 -4.66 5.83 7.01
C ALA A 13 -4.59 7.28 7.49
N PHE A 14 -4.24 8.24 6.61
CA PHE A 14 -4.12 9.65 6.98
C PHE A 14 -5.47 10.27 7.38
N HIS A 15 -6.56 9.88 6.71
CA HIS A 15 -7.90 10.40 7.00
C HIS A 15 -8.70 9.52 7.95
N GLU A 16 -8.17 8.38 8.38
CA GLU A 16 -8.84 7.39 9.24
C GLU A 16 -10.18 6.90 8.65
N ILE A 17 -10.20 6.66 7.33
CA ILE A 17 -11.39 6.20 6.59
C ILE A 17 -11.13 4.86 5.90
N ALA A 18 -12.19 4.09 5.67
CA ALA A 18 -12.06 2.84 4.93
C ALA A 18 -12.04 3.10 3.42
N TYR A 19 -11.36 2.24 2.67
CA TYR A 19 -11.31 2.32 1.21
C TYR A 19 -12.71 2.22 0.55
N VAL A 20 -13.64 1.51 1.19
CA VAL A 20 -15.04 1.43 0.73
C VAL A 20 -15.73 2.80 0.74
N ASP A 21 -15.37 3.69 1.66
CA ASP A 21 -15.94 5.04 1.72
C ASP A 21 -15.44 5.91 0.55
N LEU A 22 -14.17 5.74 0.18
CA LEU A 22 -13.55 6.42 -0.95
C LEU A 22 -14.07 5.92 -2.30
N THR A 23 -14.47 4.66 -2.41
CA THR A 23 -15.04 4.10 -3.64
C THR A 23 -16.55 4.31 -3.73
N GLY A 24 -17.25 4.34 -2.60
CA GLY A 24 -18.70 4.47 -2.52
C GLY A 24 -19.29 5.80 -3.01
N PRO A 25 -20.63 5.93 -2.98
CA PRO A 25 -21.35 7.11 -3.47
C PRO A 25 -21.35 8.28 -2.48
N GLY A 26 -20.76 8.13 -1.28
CA GLY A 26 -20.77 9.14 -0.23
C GLY A 26 -20.30 10.52 -0.70
N LYS A 27 -21.11 11.55 -0.42
CA LYS A 27 -20.92 12.94 -0.87
C LYS A 27 -20.57 13.93 0.24
N THR A 28 -20.41 13.47 1.48
CA THR A 28 -20.03 14.33 2.60
C THR A 28 -18.64 14.94 2.36
N PRO A 29 -18.37 16.18 2.83
CA PRO A 29 -17.06 16.79 2.67
C PRO A 29 -15.90 15.92 3.18
N GLN A 30 -16.12 15.20 4.29
CA GLN A 30 -15.17 14.29 4.93
C GLN A 30 -14.80 13.09 4.05
N ILE A 31 -15.56 12.79 3.01
CA ILE A 31 -15.29 11.69 2.07
C ILE A 31 -14.91 12.24 0.68
N CYS A 32 -15.57 13.31 0.23
CA CYS A 32 -15.32 13.93 -1.06
C CYS A 32 -13.90 14.49 -1.18
N TRP A 33 -13.42 15.20 -0.16
CA TRP A 33 -12.08 15.81 -0.20
C TRP A 33 -10.97 14.77 -0.19
N PRO A 34 -10.95 13.79 0.73
CA PRO A 34 -9.96 12.70 0.69
C PRO A 34 -9.95 11.94 -0.63
N ARG A 35 -11.12 11.78 -1.27
CA ARG A 35 -11.21 11.15 -2.59
C ARG A 35 -10.57 11.99 -3.68
N HIS A 36 -10.80 13.31 -3.69
CA HIS A 36 -10.17 14.20 -4.66
C HIS A 36 -8.65 14.23 -4.48
N GLU A 37 -8.20 14.21 -3.23
CA GLU A 37 -6.78 14.16 -2.86
C GLU A 37 -6.14 12.85 -3.28
N LEU A 38 -6.82 11.72 -3.06
CA LEU A 38 -6.41 10.41 -3.58
C LEU A 38 -6.24 10.43 -5.10
N ILE A 39 -7.21 11.00 -5.82
CA ILE A 39 -7.13 11.14 -7.29
C ILE A 39 -5.88 11.95 -7.70
N ARG A 40 -5.62 13.07 -7.02
CA ARG A 40 -4.45 13.92 -7.28
C ARG A 40 -3.14 13.19 -7.01
N LEU A 41 -3.05 12.47 -5.90
CA LEU A 41 -1.85 11.73 -5.51
C LEU A 41 -1.62 10.51 -6.40
N LEU A 42 -2.66 9.79 -6.81
CA LEU A 42 -2.53 8.72 -7.80
C LEU A 42 -1.99 9.28 -9.13
N ASN A 43 -2.47 10.44 -9.55
CA ASN A 43 -2.02 11.08 -10.80
C ASN A 43 -0.55 11.54 -10.75
N THR A 44 -0.04 12.00 -9.60
CA THR A 44 1.32 12.54 -9.51
C THR A 44 2.37 11.59 -8.94
N LYS A 45 1.96 10.59 -8.14
CA LYS A 45 2.88 9.63 -7.49
C LYS A 45 2.97 8.30 -8.23
N THR A 46 2.04 8.01 -9.14
CA THR A 46 1.98 6.74 -9.88
C THR A 46 1.98 6.97 -11.39
N THR A 47 2.02 5.88 -12.16
CA THR A 47 1.93 5.90 -13.64
C THR A 47 0.50 5.62 -14.14
N CYS A 48 -0.51 5.64 -13.26
CA CYS A 48 -1.89 5.33 -13.65
C CYS A 48 -2.46 6.35 -14.65
N SER A 49 -3.12 5.84 -15.69
CA SER A 49 -3.91 6.68 -16.59
C SER A 49 -5.16 7.21 -15.89
N ILE A 50 -5.75 8.30 -16.40
CA ILE A 50 -6.99 8.88 -15.87
C ILE A 50 -8.11 7.83 -15.77
N MET A 51 -8.22 6.95 -16.77
CA MET A 51 -9.17 5.84 -16.78
C MET A 51 -8.89 4.82 -15.67
N ALA A 52 -7.62 4.47 -15.45
CA ALA A 52 -7.24 3.55 -14.38
C ALA A 52 -7.52 4.16 -12.99
N ILE A 53 -7.22 5.44 -12.80
CA ILE A 53 -7.53 6.18 -11.57
C ILE A 53 -9.04 6.13 -11.31
N GLY A 54 -9.86 6.44 -12.31
CA GLY A 54 -11.32 6.39 -12.21
C GLY A 54 -11.85 5.03 -11.72
N ARG A 55 -11.30 3.93 -12.24
CA ARG A 55 -11.61 2.57 -11.76
C ARG A 55 -11.19 2.34 -10.31
N LEU A 56 -9.97 2.76 -9.93
CA LEU A 56 -9.45 2.63 -8.56
C LEU A 56 -10.25 3.42 -7.53
N VAL A 57 -10.94 4.49 -7.94
CA VAL A 57 -11.80 5.27 -7.06
C VAL A 57 -13.27 5.00 -7.33
N GLY A 58 -13.68 3.74 -7.51
CA GLY A 58 -15.10 3.37 -7.58
C GLY A 58 -15.77 3.55 -8.95
N GLY A 59 -15.02 3.40 -10.05
CA GLY A 59 -15.58 3.40 -11.40
C GLY A 59 -15.98 4.77 -11.93
N ARG A 60 -15.35 5.84 -11.45
CA ARG A 60 -15.63 7.22 -11.87
C ARG A 60 -15.10 7.48 -13.29
N ASP A 61 -15.84 8.25 -14.09
CA ASP A 61 -15.46 8.58 -15.46
C ASP A 61 -14.30 9.59 -15.51
N SER A 62 -13.66 9.75 -16.69
CA SER A 62 -12.52 10.69 -16.83
C SER A 62 -12.86 12.14 -16.54
N SER A 63 -14.08 12.59 -16.82
CA SER A 63 -14.45 13.98 -16.60
C SER A 63 -14.54 14.25 -15.09
N THR A 64 -15.08 13.30 -14.33
CA THR A 64 -15.07 13.33 -12.86
C THR A 64 -13.63 13.37 -12.33
N VAL A 65 -12.74 12.51 -12.82
CA VAL A 65 -11.33 12.50 -12.40
C VAL A 65 -10.64 13.84 -12.71
N ARG A 66 -10.83 14.40 -13.91
CA ARG A 66 -10.27 15.72 -14.27
C ARG A 66 -10.83 16.85 -13.42
N ALA A 67 -12.13 16.83 -13.14
CA ALA A 67 -12.76 17.81 -12.26
C ALA A 67 -12.15 17.78 -10.87
N SER A 68 -11.92 16.59 -10.30
CA SER A 68 -11.25 16.43 -9.01
C SER A 68 -9.82 16.96 -9.04
N LEU A 69 -9.04 16.67 -10.09
CA LEU A 69 -7.67 17.19 -10.25
C LEU A 69 -7.65 18.72 -10.26
N ASN A 70 -8.55 19.34 -11.04
CA ASN A 70 -8.67 20.79 -11.13
C ASN A 70 -9.10 21.39 -9.78
N GLN A 71 -10.01 20.74 -9.07
CA GLN A 71 -10.51 21.22 -7.79
C GLN A 71 -9.42 21.23 -6.71
N VAL A 72 -8.62 20.17 -6.61
CA VAL A 72 -7.47 20.13 -5.70
C VAL A 72 -6.44 21.18 -6.11
N GLN A 73 -6.08 21.25 -7.40
CA GLN A 73 -5.09 22.21 -7.88
C GLN A 73 -5.50 23.66 -7.57
N ARG A 74 -6.75 24.01 -7.86
CA ARG A 74 -7.29 25.34 -7.55
C ARG A 74 -7.21 25.64 -6.06
N ARG A 75 -7.64 24.69 -5.22
CA ARG A 75 -7.71 24.91 -3.78
C ARG A 75 -6.34 24.98 -3.12
N VAL A 76 -5.35 24.20 -3.57
CA VAL A 76 -3.96 24.35 -3.12
C VAL A 76 -3.41 25.75 -3.44
N THR A 77 -3.83 26.37 -4.54
CA THR A 77 -3.38 27.72 -4.91
C THR A 77 -4.12 28.82 -4.14
N GLU A 78 -5.42 28.64 -3.86
CA GLU A 78 -6.29 29.70 -3.33
C GLU A 78 -6.47 29.68 -1.80
N ASP A 79 -6.23 28.53 -1.15
CA ASP A 79 -6.52 28.32 0.28
C ASP A 79 -5.25 27.79 0.97
N LEU A 80 -4.56 28.67 1.71
CA LEU A 80 -3.29 28.35 2.38
C LEU A 80 -3.46 27.23 3.41
N ALA A 81 -4.54 27.22 4.17
CA ALA A 81 -4.80 26.19 5.18
C ALA A 81 -5.00 24.82 4.52
N TYR A 82 -5.72 24.80 3.38
CA TYR A 82 -5.85 23.59 2.58
C TYR A 82 -4.53 23.16 1.96
N ALA A 83 -3.71 24.09 1.46
CA ALA A 83 -2.40 23.79 0.89
C ALA A 83 -1.48 23.13 1.92
N GLU A 84 -1.42 23.66 3.14
CA GLU A 84 -0.65 23.09 4.24
C GLU A 84 -1.13 21.68 4.61
N HIS A 85 -2.45 21.48 4.67
CA HIS A 85 -3.05 20.16 4.88
C HIS A 85 -2.62 19.18 3.78
N PHE A 86 -2.75 19.57 2.52
CA PHE A 86 -2.42 18.73 1.37
C PHE A 86 -0.94 18.37 1.34
N TRP A 87 -0.03 19.31 1.63
CA TRP A 87 1.40 19.01 1.71
C TRP A 87 1.76 18.10 2.88
N ARG A 88 1.03 18.18 4.00
CA ARG A 88 1.17 17.23 5.10
C ARG A 88 0.80 15.82 4.65
N LEU A 89 -0.34 15.68 3.97
CA LEU A 89 -0.76 14.41 3.37
C LEU A 89 0.27 13.91 2.36
N GLU A 90 0.74 14.76 1.45
CA GLU A 90 1.72 14.38 0.43
C GLU A 90 3.02 13.87 1.04
N ARG A 91 3.51 14.53 2.10
CA ARG A 91 4.70 14.09 2.85
C ARG A 91 4.44 12.76 3.55
N PHE A 92 3.27 12.61 4.18
CA PHE A 92 2.87 11.36 4.83
C PHE A 92 2.86 10.20 3.83
N VAL A 93 2.23 10.38 2.67
CA VAL A 93 2.20 9.37 1.60
C VAL A 93 3.61 9.01 1.12
N ALA A 94 4.49 10.01 0.95
CA ALA A 94 5.86 9.76 0.52
C ALA A 94 6.67 8.91 1.52
N SER A 95 6.43 9.07 2.82
CA SER A 95 7.07 8.27 3.89
C SER A 95 6.30 7.01 4.28
N TYR A 96 5.07 6.82 3.81
CA TYR A 96 4.20 5.72 4.26
C TYR A 96 4.71 4.38 3.76
N GLU A 97 5.14 3.48 4.63
CA GLU A 97 5.52 2.12 4.24
C GLU A 97 4.32 1.18 4.36
N ILE A 98 4.04 0.41 3.28
CA ILE A 98 3.07 -0.68 3.40
C ILE A 98 3.65 -1.69 4.36
N ARG A 99 3.00 -1.89 5.50
CA ARG A 99 3.25 -3.07 6.33
C ARG A 99 2.56 -4.24 5.64
N PRO A 100 3.30 -5.22 5.09
CA PRO A 100 2.65 -6.36 4.47
C PRO A 100 1.80 -7.04 5.54
N SER A 101 0.53 -7.33 5.20
CA SER A 101 -0.27 -8.19 6.06
C SER A 101 0.48 -9.51 6.28
N ALA A 102 0.33 -10.10 7.46
CA ALA A 102 0.96 -11.38 7.78
C ALA A 102 0.71 -12.44 6.72
N VAL A 103 -0.51 -12.47 6.18
CA VAL A 103 -0.94 -13.36 5.10
C VAL A 103 -0.19 -13.07 3.79
N THR A 104 0.01 -11.80 3.44
CA THR A 104 0.77 -11.38 2.26
C THR A 104 2.25 -11.73 2.40
N ALA A 105 2.83 -11.49 3.59
CA ALA A 105 4.21 -11.88 3.91
C ALA A 105 4.38 -13.40 3.81
N LEU A 106 3.48 -14.17 4.42
CA LEU A 106 3.45 -15.64 4.37
C LEU A 106 3.30 -16.17 2.94
N THR A 107 2.38 -15.62 2.16
CA THR A 107 2.14 -16.07 0.77
C THR A 107 3.36 -15.79 -0.11
N ARG A 108 3.99 -14.62 0.06
CA ARG A 108 5.20 -14.26 -0.67
C ARG A 108 6.38 -15.14 -0.27
N ALA A 109 6.56 -15.40 1.03
CA ALA A 109 7.60 -16.28 1.54
C ALA A 109 7.40 -17.74 1.06
N ARG A 110 6.18 -18.27 1.12
CA ARG A 110 5.84 -19.62 0.59
C ARG A 110 6.14 -19.74 -0.90
N ARG A 111 5.88 -18.69 -1.69
CA ARG A 111 6.18 -18.66 -3.12
C ARG A 111 7.69 -18.68 -3.41
N LEU A 112 8.49 -17.98 -2.59
CA LEU A 112 9.94 -17.95 -2.73
C LEU A 112 10.57 -19.29 -2.32
N ILE A 113 10.04 -19.93 -1.26
CA ILE A 113 10.46 -21.28 -0.85
C ILE A 113 10.13 -22.32 -1.92
N GLY A 114 8.94 -22.25 -2.53
CA GLY A 114 8.48 -23.23 -3.52
C GLY A 114 9.13 -23.11 -4.91
N LYS A 115 9.71 -21.97 -5.26
CA LYS A 115 10.36 -21.76 -6.57
C LYS A 115 11.86 -22.06 -6.61
N GLY A 116 12.48 -22.37 -5.46
CA GLY A 116 13.94 -22.41 -5.34
C GLY A 116 14.48 -20.99 -5.34
N ALA A 117 14.84 -20.49 -4.16
CA ALA A 117 15.43 -19.16 -3.99
C ALA A 117 16.84 -19.13 -4.61
N ASN A 118 16.92 -18.91 -5.93
CA ASN A 118 18.18 -18.67 -6.64
C ASN A 118 18.47 -17.19 -6.89
N ASP A 119 17.52 -16.30 -6.61
CA ASP A 119 17.69 -14.87 -6.81
C ASP A 119 17.74 -14.18 -5.43
N ALA A 120 18.95 -13.89 -4.95
CA ALA A 120 19.33 -13.08 -3.79
C ALA A 120 19.11 -13.66 -2.36
N PRO A 121 20.21 -13.98 -1.63
CA PRO A 121 20.19 -14.42 -0.22
C PRO A 121 19.56 -13.42 0.76
N ALA A 122 19.71 -12.12 0.49
CA ALA A 122 19.14 -11.05 1.32
C ALA A 122 17.60 -11.07 1.34
N ASP A 123 16.97 -11.55 0.25
CA ASP A 123 15.51 -11.65 0.15
C ASP A 123 14.98 -12.87 0.92
N ALA A 124 15.78 -13.93 1.05
CA ALA A 124 15.46 -15.11 1.84
C ALA A 124 15.58 -14.84 3.35
N GLU A 125 16.63 -14.11 3.77
CA GLU A 125 16.85 -13.68 5.16
C GLU A 125 15.75 -12.72 5.64
N ALA A 126 15.39 -11.73 4.82
CA ALA A 126 14.27 -10.83 5.10
C ALA A 126 12.92 -11.57 5.18
N CYS A 127 12.71 -12.61 4.35
CA CYS A 127 11.52 -13.46 4.44
C CYS A 127 11.50 -14.32 5.71
N GLY A 128 12.65 -14.86 6.13
CA GLY A 128 12.78 -15.61 7.38
C GLY A 128 12.47 -14.75 8.61
N ILE A 129 13.02 -13.52 8.65
CA ILE A 129 12.75 -12.54 9.72
C ILE A 129 11.27 -12.14 9.74
N ALA A 130 10.65 -11.92 8.58
CA ALA A 130 9.23 -11.57 8.49
C ALA A 130 8.31 -12.72 8.94
N LEU A 131 8.64 -13.97 8.59
CA LEU A 131 7.90 -15.15 9.03
C LEU A 131 8.01 -15.39 10.53
N LEU A 132 9.22 -15.28 11.08
CA LEU A 132 9.46 -15.41 12.52
C LEU A 132 8.74 -14.30 13.29
N THR A 133 8.87 -13.04 12.86
CA THR A 133 8.20 -11.91 13.51
C THR A 133 6.67 -12.06 13.47
N ALA A 134 6.11 -12.50 12.34
CA ALA A 134 4.69 -12.75 12.19
C ALA A 134 4.20 -13.93 13.07
N ALA A 135 4.97 -15.01 13.19
CA ALA A 135 4.63 -16.13 14.06
C ALA A 135 4.65 -15.72 15.55
N THR A 136 5.64 -14.92 15.96
CA THR A 136 5.81 -14.50 17.36
C THR A 136 4.84 -13.39 17.78
N ILE A 137 4.50 -12.44 16.90
CA ILE A 137 3.64 -11.29 17.23
C ILE A 137 2.15 -11.60 17.03
N LEU A 138 1.79 -12.47 16.06
CA LEU A 138 0.39 -12.61 15.62
C LEU A 138 -0.30 -13.90 16.06
N GLY A 139 0.38 -14.78 16.82
CA GLY A 139 -0.24 -15.98 17.40
C GLY A 139 -0.89 -16.93 16.38
N SER A 140 -0.31 -17.06 15.18
CA SER A 140 -0.81 -17.90 14.09
C SER A 140 -0.41 -19.38 14.28
N PRO A 141 -1.15 -20.37 13.73
CA PRO A 141 -0.99 -21.78 14.09
C PRO A 141 0.39 -22.33 13.68
N GLU A 142 0.85 -23.30 14.47
CA GLU A 142 2.20 -23.85 14.53
C GLU A 142 2.82 -24.11 13.14
N LEU A 143 3.96 -23.47 12.88
CA LEU A 143 4.85 -23.86 11.78
C LEU A 143 5.26 -25.33 11.96
N SER A 144 5.18 -26.13 10.91
CA SER A 144 5.71 -27.49 10.99
C SER A 144 7.24 -27.45 11.16
N ASP A 145 7.80 -28.41 11.89
CA ASP A 145 9.25 -28.50 12.14
C ASP A 145 10.10 -28.47 10.86
N ALA A 146 9.56 -29.01 9.76
CA ALA A 146 10.21 -28.99 8.46
C ALA A 146 10.27 -27.58 7.85
N GLU A 147 9.21 -26.78 8.01
CA GLU A 147 9.15 -25.41 7.53
C GLU A 147 10.01 -24.48 8.39
N ALA A 148 10.00 -24.68 9.72
CA ALA A 148 10.83 -23.95 10.66
C ALA A 148 12.33 -24.20 10.41
N ARG A 149 12.73 -25.47 10.25
CA ARG A 149 14.12 -25.85 9.95
C ARG A 149 14.59 -25.29 8.62
N ARG A 150 13.74 -25.32 7.58
CA ARG A 150 14.10 -24.81 6.25
C ARG A 150 14.24 -23.29 6.22
N ALA A 151 13.37 -22.56 6.93
CA ALA A 151 13.49 -21.12 7.09
C ALA A 151 14.78 -20.72 7.83
N ALA A 152 15.15 -21.48 8.88
CA ALA A 152 16.38 -21.25 9.63
C ALA A 152 17.65 -21.48 8.78
N LEU A 153 17.69 -22.56 7.98
CA LEU A 153 18.82 -22.85 7.10
C LEU A 153 19.02 -21.76 6.03
N LEU A 154 17.92 -21.27 5.45
CA LEU A 154 17.95 -20.17 4.49
C LEU A 154 18.44 -18.86 5.11
N ALA A 155 18.03 -18.53 6.34
CA ALA A 155 18.50 -17.33 7.04
C ALA A 155 20.00 -17.40 7.40
N LEU A 156 20.54 -18.60 7.61
CA LEU A 156 21.96 -18.82 7.88
C LEU A 156 22.82 -18.92 6.60
N GLY A 157 22.23 -18.72 5.42
CA GLY A 157 22.94 -18.82 4.14
C GLY A 157 23.40 -20.24 3.80
N GLN A 158 22.78 -21.26 4.42
CA GLN A 158 23.10 -22.67 4.18
C GLN A 158 22.04 -23.30 3.28
N THR A 159 22.47 -23.93 2.19
CA THR A 159 21.56 -24.72 1.36
C THR A 159 21.22 -26.02 2.06
N ALA A 160 19.93 -26.30 2.25
CA ALA A 160 19.46 -27.59 2.74
C ALA A 160 19.83 -28.69 1.71
N ALA A 161 20.62 -29.66 2.15
CA ALA A 161 20.91 -30.88 1.41
C ALA A 161 19.69 -31.82 1.40
#